data_AF-A0A2J6SPB3-F1
#
_entry.id   AF-A0A2J6SPB3-F1
#
_cell.length_a   1.000
_cell.length_b   1.000
_cell.length_c   1.000
_cell.angle_alpha   90.00
_cell.angle_beta   90.00
_cell.angle_gamma   90.00
#
_symmetry.space_group_name_H-M   'P 1'
#
loop_
_entity.id
_entity.type
_entity.pdbx_description
1 polymer ?
#
loop_
_entity_poly.entity_id
_entity_poly.type
_entity_poly.pdbx_seq_one_letter_code
_entity_poly.pdbx_strand_id
1 'polypeptide(L)'
;SNKAYTVEQVHWLRYHREDLQLPWPQVHAYFSRCFPDTERLTESCLSSRYYRNNVVPKLDGNGGSVLDSNGKVVMIPAKVRDRVTTEGKMKPFLFVDKHPEFALVYDWVKQNDK
;
A
#
# COMPACT_ATOMS: atom_id res chain seq x y z
N SER A 1 1.09 -8.38 -22.98
CA SER A 1 0.27 -9.28 -22.14
C SER A 1 -0.35 -8.50 -20.98
N ASN A 2 -1.46 -8.93 -20.36
CA ASN A 2 -2.07 -8.24 -19.20
C ASN A 2 -1.69 -8.90 -17.87
N LYS A 3 -0.38 -8.98 -17.57
CA LYS A 3 0.10 -9.57 -16.33
C LYS A 3 -0.26 -8.68 -15.14
N ALA A 4 -0.91 -9.27 -14.14
CA ALA A 4 -1.24 -8.59 -12.90
C ALA A 4 0.02 -8.43 -12.02
N TYR A 5 0.04 -7.37 -11.21
CA TYR A 5 1.07 -7.21 -10.17
C TYR A 5 0.92 -8.32 -9.12
N THR A 6 2.03 -8.87 -8.66
CA THR A 6 2.03 -9.79 -7.52
C THR A 6 1.67 -9.06 -6.23
N VAL A 7 1.30 -9.81 -5.19
CA VAL A 7 1.03 -9.26 -3.86
C VAL A 7 2.26 -8.52 -3.33
N GLU A 8 3.44 -9.13 -3.41
CA GLU A 8 4.70 -8.52 -3.01
C GLU A 8 4.99 -7.23 -3.77
N GLN A 9 4.78 -7.18 -5.09
CA GLN A 9 4.98 -5.97 -5.87
C GLN A 9 4.09 -4.82 -5.39
N VAL A 10 2.86 -5.13 -5.00
CA VAL A 10 1.93 -4.12 -4.46
C VAL A 10 2.36 -3.66 -3.07
N HIS A 11 2.85 -4.57 -2.24
CA HIS A 11 3.40 -4.29 -0.91
C HIS A 11 4.65 -3.41 -1.01
N TRP A 12 5.62 -3.82 -1.82
CA TRP A 12 6.85 -3.10 -2.12
C TRP A 12 6.55 -1.67 -2.57
N LEU A 13 5.59 -1.53 -3.49
CA LEU A 13 5.18 -0.23 -4.03
C LEU A 13 4.63 0.70 -2.96
N ARG A 14 3.80 0.18 -2.05
CA ARG A 14 3.22 0.98 -0.96
C ARG A 14 4.29 1.37 0.05
N TYR A 15 5.13 0.44 0.49
CA TYR A 15 6.21 0.71 1.45
C TYR A 15 7.17 1.79 0.95
N HIS A 16 7.66 1.65 -0.29
CA HIS A 16 8.60 2.60 -0.86
C HIS A 16 7.95 3.97 -1.11
N ARG A 17 6.67 4.01 -1.47
CA ARG A 17 5.97 5.28 -1.72
C ARG A 17 5.57 5.99 -0.44
N GLU A 18 5.10 5.27 0.58
CA GLU A 18 4.45 5.82 1.76
C GLU A 18 5.35 5.85 2.97
N ASP A 19 5.85 4.69 3.38
CA ASP A 19 6.67 4.52 4.58
C ASP A 19 8.04 5.18 4.37
N LEU A 20 8.65 4.97 3.20
CA LEU A 20 9.91 5.63 2.83
C LEU A 20 9.74 7.00 2.16
N GLN A 21 8.50 7.40 1.86
CA GLN A 21 8.15 8.68 1.22
C GLN A 21 8.90 8.97 -0.10
N LEU A 22 9.33 7.95 -0.85
CA LEU A 22 10.09 8.16 -2.07
C LEU A 22 9.24 8.78 -3.18
N PRO A 23 9.79 9.70 -3.99
CA PRO A 23 9.10 10.26 -5.14
C PRO A 23 8.96 9.22 -6.27
N TRP A 24 7.93 9.37 -7.11
CA TRP A 24 7.61 8.42 -8.17
C TRP A 24 8.78 8.04 -9.10
N PRO A 25 9.65 8.99 -9.54
CA PRO A 25 10.81 8.63 -10.35
C PRO A 25 11.78 7.68 -9.64
N GLN A 26 12.00 7.87 -8.34
CA GLN A 26 12.88 6.97 -7.56
C GLN A 26 12.21 5.61 -7.33
N VAL A 27 10.92 5.60 -6.98
CA VAL A 27 10.13 4.37 -6.85
C VAL A 27 10.20 3.56 -8.15
N HIS A 28 10.04 4.21 -9.30
CA HIS A 28 10.09 3.56 -10.61
C HIS A 28 11.48 2.99 -10.92
N ALA A 29 12.54 3.76 -10.69
CA ALA A 29 13.92 3.32 -10.91
C ALA A 29 14.26 2.09 -10.05
N TYR A 30 13.87 2.08 -8.77
CA TYR A 30 14.11 0.96 -7.87
C TYR A 30 13.23 -0.24 -8.18
N PHE A 31 11.94 -0.04 -8.48
CA PHE A 31 11.03 -1.12 -8.84
C PHE A 31 11.55 -1.90 -10.05
N SER A 32 12.04 -1.19 -11.07
CA SER A 32 12.57 -1.81 -12.29
C SER A 32 13.81 -2.66 -12.05
N ARG A 33 14.60 -2.34 -11.00
CA ARG A 33 15.77 -3.14 -10.58
C ARG A 33 15.36 -4.36 -9.77
N CYS A 34 14.37 -4.21 -8.89
CA CYS A 34 13.89 -5.30 -8.04
C CYS A 34 13.04 -6.32 -8.81
N PHE A 35 12.30 -5.89 -9.84
CA PHE A 35 11.37 -6.71 -10.59
C PHE A 35 11.58 -6.58 -12.11
N PRO A 36 12.75 -7.00 -12.64
CA PRO A 36 13.13 -6.77 -14.04
C PRO A 36 12.20 -7.45 -15.05
N ASP A 37 11.57 -8.56 -14.68
CA ASP A 37 10.66 -9.33 -15.55
C ASP A 37 9.24 -8.71 -15.67
N THR A 38 9.05 -7.48 -15.16
CA THR A 38 7.75 -6.81 -15.19
C THR A 38 7.62 -5.98 -16.46
N GLU A 39 6.71 -6.36 -17.36
CA GLU A 39 6.49 -5.67 -18.65
C GLU A 39 5.93 -4.22 -18.51
N ARG A 40 5.53 -3.78 -17.30
CA ARG A 40 4.73 -2.57 -17.05
C ARG A 40 5.42 -1.58 -16.11
N LEU A 41 6.56 -1.07 -16.55
CA LEU A 41 7.42 -0.20 -15.77
C LEU A 41 7.41 1.22 -16.35
N THR A 42 6.26 1.90 -16.31
CA THR A 42 6.24 3.36 -16.39
C THR A 42 5.78 3.92 -15.05
N GLU A 43 6.18 5.14 -14.72
CA GLU A 43 5.68 5.84 -13.54
C GLU A 43 4.14 5.88 -13.50
N SER A 44 3.50 6.04 -14.67
CA SER A 44 2.03 6.03 -14.80
C SER A 44 1.42 4.68 -14.45
N CYS A 45 2.03 3.57 -14.86
CA CYS A 45 1.54 2.22 -14.52
C CYS A 45 1.62 1.98 -13.00
N LEU A 46 2.74 2.35 -12.37
CA LEU A 46 2.96 2.20 -10.94
C LEU A 46 2.00 3.06 -10.12
N SER A 47 1.93 4.36 -10.42
CA SER A 47 1.01 5.29 -9.75
C SER A 47 -0.45 4.87 -9.90
N SER A 48 -0.86 4.46 -11.10
CA SER A 48 -2.22 3.94 -11.35
C SER A 48 -2.52 2.70 -10.50
N ARG A 49 -1.58 1.74 -10.40
CA ARG A 49 -1.77 0.55 -9.56
C ARG A 49 -1.89 0.92 -8.08
N TYR A 50 -1.01 1.80 -7.62
CA TYR A 50 -1.00 2.29 -6.25
C TYR A 50 -2.34 2.92 -5.85
N TYR A 51 -2.88 3.82 -6.68
CA TYR A 51 -4.15 4.50 -6.38
C TYR A 51 -5.36 3.58 -6.43
N ARG A 52 -5.36 2.57 -7.30
CA ARG A 52 -6.43 1.55 -7.34
C ARG A 52 -6.47 0.68 -6.09
N ASN A 53 -5.34 0.46 -5.43
CA ASN A 53 -5.26 -0.32 -4.18
C ASN A 53 -5.34 0.55 -2.91
N ASN A 54 -5.81 1.80 -3.04
CA ASN A 54 -5.83 2.74 -1.95
C ASN A 54 -7.12 2.65 -1.12
N VAL A 55 -7.32 1.48 -0.53
CA VAL A 55 -8.44 1.14 0.35
C VAL A 55 -7.93 0.70 1.71
N VAL A 56 -8.71 0.99 2.76
CA VAL A 56 -8.41 0.63 4.16
C VAL A 56 -9.65 0.02 4.81
N PRO A 57 -9.49 -0.84 5.84
CA PRO A 57 -10.62 -1.31 6.60
C PRO A 57 -11.34 -0.13 7.26
N LYS A 58 -12.67 -0.16 7.24
CA LYS A 58 -13.48 0.76 8.03
C LYS A 58 -13.35 0.33 9.49
N LEU A 59 -12.90 1.25 10.34
CA LEU A 59 -12.79 1.01 11.77
C LEU A 59 -14.05 1.50 12.50
N ASP A 60 -14.44 0.81 13.56
CA ASP A 60 -15.46 1.24 14.52
C ASP A 60 -14.87 2.16 15.60
N GLY A 61 -15.70 2.58 16.57
CA GLY A 61 -15.28 3.47 17.66
C GLY A 61 -14.24 2.87 18.61
N ASN A 62 -14.02 1.55 18.57
CA ASN A 62 -13.04 0.83 19.38
C ASN A 62 -11.80 0.44 18.57
N GLY A 63 -11.69 0.86 17.30
CA GLY A 63 -10.59 0.50 16.41
C GLY A 63 -10.73 -0.90 15.78
N GLY A 64 -11.86 -1.59 15.97
CA GLY A 64 -12.16 -2.87 15.35
C GLY A 64 -12.59 -2.70 13.88
N SER A 65 -12.29 -3.69 13.04
CA SER A 65 -12.76 -3.67 11.63
C SER A 65 -14.26 -3.94 11.56
N VAL A 66 -14.99 -3.05 10.88
CA VAL A 66 -16.43 -3.22 10.61
C VAL A 66 -16.62 -4.31 9.56
N LEU A 67 -17.49 -5.27 9.85
CA LEU A 67 -17.85 -6.36 8.93
C LEU A 67 -19.17 -6.04 8.19
N ASP A 68 -19.28 -6.53 6.97
CA ASP A 68 -20.52 -6.52 6.18
C ASP A 68 -21.46 -7.66 6.63
N SER A 69 -22.64 -7.74 6.01
CA SER A 69 -23.63 -8.78 6.30
C SER A 69 -23.15 -10.21 6.04
N ASN A 70 -22.03 -10.38 5.32
CA ASN A 70 -21.41 -11.66 5.01
C ASN A 70 -20.18 -11.95 5.89
N GLY A 71 -19.93 -11.11 6.91
CA GLY A 71 -18.76 -11.24 7.78
C GLY A 71 -17.44 -10.81 7.15
N LYS A 72 -17.46 -10.11 6.00
CA LYS A 72 -16.25 -9.59 5.35
C LYS A 72 -15.96 -8.17 5.80
N VAL A 73 -14.68 -7.83 5.96
CA VAL A 73 -14.28 -6.47 6.33
C VAL A 73 -14.73 -5.47 5.28
N VAL A 74 -15.44 -4.42 5.73
CA VAL A 74 -15.86 -3.30 4.88
C VAL A 74 -14.63 -2.46 4.56
N MET A 75 -14.25 -2.43 3.30
CA MET A 75 -13.15 -1.61 2.80
C MET A 75 -13.67 -0.25 2.31
N ILE A 76 -13.04 0.84 2.74
CA ILE A 76 -13.37 2.20 2.29
C ILE A 76 -12.20 2.83 1.52
N PRO A 77 -12.47 3.70 0.53
CA PRO A 77 -11.42 4.44 -0.16
C PRO A 77 -10.63 5.34 0.82
N ALA A 78 -9.31 5.21 0.83
CA ALA A 78 -8.40 6.04 1.60
C ALA A 78 -7.94 7.23 0.75
N LYS A 79 -8.83 8.23 0.52
CA LYS A 79 -8.51 9.36 -0.36
C LYS A 79 -7.30 10.11 0.18
N VAL A 80 -6.34 10.46 -0.68
CA VAL A 80 -5.11 11.18 -0.28
C VAL A 80 -5.43 12.49 0.44
N ARG A 81 -6.48 13.19 0.00
CA ARG A 81 -6.95 14.43 0.65
C ARG A 81 -7.41 14.23 2.10
N ASP A 82 -7.78 13.03 2.49
CA ASP A 82 -8.20 12.76 3.87
C ASP A 82 -6.98 12.76 4.81
N ARG A 83 -5.75 12.56 4.31
CA ARG A 83 -4.54 12.51 5.15
C ARG A 83 -4.28 13.78 5.97
N VAL A 84 -4.77 14.93 5.50
CA VAL A 84 -4.61 16.19 6.25
C VAL A 84 -5.66 16.35 7.35
N THR A 85 -6.75 15.57 7.31
CA THR A 85 -7.80 15.62 8.33
C THR A 85 -7.41 14.79 9.54
N THR A 86 -7.92 15.16 10.72
CA THR A 86 -7.69 14.40 11.95
C THR A 86 -8.15 12.95 11.81
N GLU A 87 -9.29 12.72 11.14
CA GLU A 87 -9.81 11.38 10.89
C GLU A 87 -8.94 10.56 9.93
N GLY A 88 -8.38 11.17 8.89
CA GLY A 88 -7.54 10.45 7.93
C GLY A 88 -6.16 10.12 8.47
N LYS A 89 -5.65 10.87 9.46
CA LYS A 89 -4.43 10.53 10.20
C LYS A 89 -4.59 9.25 11.04
N MET A 90 -5.82 8.90 11.42
CA MET A 90 -6.13 7.67 12.16
C MET A 90 -6.30 6.45 11.26
N LYS A 91 -6.29 6.61 9.93
CA LYS A 91 -6.44 5.49 8.99
C LYS A 91 -5.09 4.79 8.79
N PRO A 92 -5.05 3.44 8.79
CA PRO A 92 -3.82 2.68 8.54
C PRO A 92 -3.41 2.83 7.07
N PHE A 93 -2.58 3.83 6.79
CA PHE A 93 -2.21 4.22 5.44
C PHE A 93 -0.88 3.59 5.02
N LEU A 94 0.04 3.43 5.97
CA LEU A 94 1.37 2.89 5.71
C LEU A 94 1.30 1.40 5.36
N PHE A 95 2.31 0.88 4.71
CA PHE A 95 2.42 -0.55 4.46
C PHE A 95 2.49 -1.33 5.77
N VAL A 96 3.32 -0.88 6.72
CA VAL A 96 3.51 -1.55 8.03
C VAL A 96 2.22 -1.62 8.84
N ASP A 97 1.35 -0.60 8.75
CA ASP A 97 0.07 -0.59 9.45
C ASP A 97 -0.93 -1.58 8.82
N LYS A 98 -0.86 -1.75 7.50
CA LYS A 98 -1.83 -2.56 6.74
C LYS A 98 -1.47 -4.04 6.70
N HIS A 99 -0.18 -4.34 6.73
CA HIS A 99 0.38 -5.66 6.49
C HIS A 99 1.57 -5.94 7.43
N PRO A 100 1.39 -5.79 8.76
CA PRO A 100 2.49 -5.98 9.72
C PRO A 100 3.10 -7.39 9.64
N GLU A 101 2.30 -8.41 9.34
CA GLU A 101 2.74 -9.78 9.13
C GLU A 101 3.73 -9.93 7.97
N PHE A 102 3.54 -9.13 6.91
CA PHE A 102 4.43 -9.12 5.76
C PHE A 102 5.65 -8.21 5.98
N ALA A 103 5.50 -7.15 6.76
CA ALA A 103 6.61 -6.26 7.10
C ALA A 103 7.76 -7.00 7.80
N LEU A 104 7.41 -7.95 8.67
CA LEU A 104 8.38 -8.82 9.35
C LEU A 104 9.15 -9.73 8.38
N VAL A 105 8.46 -10.23 7.35
CA VAL A 105 8.96 -11.27 6.43
C VAL A 105 9.80 -10.70 5.30
N TYR A 106 9.43 -9.55 4.74
CA TYR A 106 10.14 -9.02 3.58
C TYR A 106 11.51 -8.46 3.93
N ASP A 107 12.52 -8.83 3.15
CA ASP A 107 13.91 -8.41 3.35
C ASP A 107 14.16 -6.93 2.98
N TRP A 108 13.32 -6.37 2.10
CA TRP A 108 13.40 -4.98 1.68
C TRP A 108 12.74 -3.99 2.66
N VAL A 109 12.13 -4.49 3.73
CA VAL A 109 11.59 -3.67 4.83
C VAL A 109 12.73 -3.37 5.81
N LYS A 110 12.92 -2.10 6.15
CA LYS A 110 13.96 -1.68 7.10
C LYS A 110 13.74 -2.32 8.47
N GLN A 111 14.83 -2.68 9.14
CA GLN A 111 14.78 -3.32 10.47
C GLN A 111 14.03 -2.49 11.53
N ASN A 112 14.03 -1.15 11.42
CA ASN A 112 13.32 -0.27 12.33
C ASN A 112 11.79 -0.26 12.10
N ASP A 113 11.35 -0.76 10.94
CA ASP A 113 9.95 -0.83 10.52
C ASP A 113 9.40 -2.26 10.64
N LYS A 114 10.18 -3.17 11.25
CA LYS A 114 9.82 -4.55 11.57
C LYS A 114 9.35 -4.66 13.02
#